data_AF-A0A971QBP9-F1
#
_entry.id   AF-A0A971QBP9-F1
#
_cell.length_a   1.000
_cell.length_b   1.000
_cell.length_c   1.000
_cell.angle_alpha   90.00
_cell.angle_beta   90.00
_cell.angle_gamma   90.00
#
_symmetry.space_group_name_H-M   'P 1'
#
loop_
_entity.id
_entity.type
_entity.pdbx_description
1 polymer ?
#
loop_
_entity_poly.entity_id
_entity_poly.type
_entity_poly.pdbx_seq_one_letter_code
_entity_poly.pdbx_strand_id
1 'polypeptide(L)'
;MDHAFAYQGMRYGFFVHYVAPSVLYADGRVTQSIDEAADGFDVRGFADDLDAMRVEYLIFTAWHYRVRPLYPSAVMEAWRPGNCARRDLVGEILEAVSAKGIRVVLYTHPRDGHDFEDEDRVRTGWGLGYEEGRLDTPNPKTFDCAKWNDFMLSLYAELLDRYGRRIDGLYIDGMGPGRFAGGAIGSQSYEFPIIDYMKIRQIAKSANPNIALIQNYFGYKFTCDFAMPEGFFGYENRHPDTRTWPACEKALAVTAFNSWSAGAVKGPNVARITPEDAARFTVFQSTCNTAGGVAWASGPYCGGGWENGVMETMTEVGRHMERLGESVKDVVPSTSWPTVSGDTLESRDWVTASSSRDGMHEYIHIMRKPEDGIVTLPAPQDGASFSDPAVPGGQAAVAEFRQDQSGLHLRLEGQWDEVDTVVRLARCANPGAPIVEWRNDTDVRFVYGGEWVYDFLSEHRSEFHGNYEYDSHTTARDGDWCRTTFEGDVVEVIGPVGPEGGRADVLIDNILMGQMDNFASERRNRQVLFRSGRLYGGRHELKVIKTGGQTIELDAVRIIR
;
A
#
# COMPACT_ATOMS: atom_id res chain seq x y z
N MET A 1 -19.78 18.24 -4.73
CA MET A 1 -19.76 16.97 -5.49
C MET A 1 -18.39 16.39 -5.23
N ASP A 2 -18.30 15.31 -4.45
CA ASP A 2 -17.02 14.67 -4.18
C ASP A 2 -16.42 14.21 -5.49
N HIS A 3 -15.25 14.74 -5.81
CA HIS A 3 -14.49 14.29 -6.96
C HIS A 3 -13.79 12.98 -6.55
N ALA A 4 -14.38 11.84 -6.91
CA ALA A 4 -13.80 10.53 -6.61
C ALA A 4 -12.50 10.35 -7.39
N PHE A 5 -11.43 9.93 -6.70
CA PHE A 5 -10.17 9.57 -7.35
C PHE A 5 -10.38 8.28 -8.14
N ALA A 6 -9.94 8.23 -9.41
CA ALA A 6 -9.99 6.99 -10.18
C ALA A 6 -9.24 5.86 -9.44
N TYR A 7 -8.15 6.20 -8.74
CA TYR A 7 -7.34 5.27 -7.96
C TYR A 7 -8.12 4.52 -6.86
N GLN A 8 -9.21 5.08 -6.33
CA GLN A 8 -10.06 4.41 -5.34
C GLN A 8 -10.83 3.21 -5.92
N GLY A 9 -11.04 3.15 -7.23
CA GLY A 9 -11.68 2.02 -7.90
C GLY A 9 -10.73 0.89 -8.30
N MET A 10 -9.42 1.17 -8.37
CA MET A 10 -8.42 0.25 -8.91
C MET A 10 -7.93 -0.76 -7.87
N ARG A 11 -7.72 -2.02 -8.24
CA ARG A 11 -7.18 -3.07 -7.36
C ARG A 11 -6.01 -3.85 -7.96
N TYR A 12 -5.81 -3.78 -9.27
CA TYR A 12 -4.78 -4.54 -9.95
C TYR A 12 -3.94 -3.65 -10.86
N GLY A 13 -2.69 -3.42 -10.47
CA GLY A 13 -1.75 -2.57 -11.20
C GLY A 13 -0.41 -3.23 -11.48
N PHE A 14 0.40 -2.55 -12.27
CA PHE A 14 1.77 -2.94 -12.56
C PHE A 14 2.72 -1.76 -12.36
N PHE A 15 3.84 -1.99 -11.68
CA PHE A 15 4.80 -0.95 -11.33
C PHE A 15 6.13 -1.21 -12.03
N VAL A 16 6.48 -0.31 -12.94
CA VAL A 16 7.67 -0.40 -13.77
C VAL A 16 8.73 0.57 -13.31
N HIS A 17 9.89 0.03 -12.94
CA HIS A 17 11.12 0.79 -12.86
C HIS A 17 11.93 0.63 -14.14
N TYR A 18 12.09 1.73 -14.86
CA TYR A 18 12.96 1.86 -16.02
C TYR A 18 13.91 3.02 -15.78
N VAL A 19 15.07 2.73 -15.19
CA VAL A 19 15.95 3.75 -14.60
C VAL A 19 17.20 3.96 -15.45
N ALA A 20 17.22 5.06 -16.19
CA ALA A 20 18.34 5.45 -17.04
C ALA A 20 19.52 6.01 -16.22
N PRO A 21 20.78 5.80 -16.64
CA PRO A 21 21.21 5.32 -17.95
C PRO A 21 21.49 3.82 -17.97
N SER A 22 21.35 3.10 -16.86
CA SER A 22 21.87 1.73 -16.70
C SER A 22 20.78 0.68 -16.85
N VAL A 23 20.11 0.69 -17.99
CA VAL A 23 19.04 -0.26 -18.31
C VAL A 23 19.62 -1.49 -19.01
N LEU A 24 19.19 -2.66 -18.59
CA LEU A 24 19.62 -3.94 -19.14
C LEU A 24 18.95 -4.24 -20.50
N TYR A 25 19.72 -4.69 -21.48
CA TYR A 25 19.24 -5.39 -22.67
C TYR A 25 19.08 -6.88 -22.37
N ALA A 26 18.22 -7.58 -23.12
CA ALA A 26 18.00 -9.02 -22.97
C ALA A 26 19.29 -9.87 -23.10
N ASP A 27 20.28 -9.39 -23.86
CA ASP A 27 21.59 -10.04 -24.08
C ASP A 27 22.63 -9.76 -22.98
N GLY A 28 22.29 -8.94 -21.98
CA GLY A 28 23.16 -8.57 -20.87
C GLY A 28 23.99 -7.31 -21.07
N ARG A 29 23.91 -6.65 -22.24
CA ARG A 29 24.46 -5.29 -22.38
C ARG A 29 23.66 -4.34 -21.47
N VAL A 30 24.31 -3.28 -21.02
CA VAL A 30 23.67 -2.21 -20.25
C VAL A 30 23.81 -0.92 -21.03
N THR A 31 22.73 -0.14 -21.12
CA THR A 31 22.78 1.18 -21.75
C THR A 31 23.80 2.08 -21.06
N GLN A 32 24.40 3.00 -21.81
CA GLN A 32 25.49 3.86 -21.35
C GLN A 32 25.03 5.33 -21.24
N SER A 33 23.85 5.65 -21.76
CA SER A 33 23.30 7.01 -21.73
C SER A 33 21.78 7.01 -21.55
N ILE A 34 21.26 8.18 -21.16
CA ILE A 34 19.82 8.39 -21.01
C ILE A 34 19.12 8.25 -22.36
N ASP A 35 19.70 8.81 -23.41
CA ASP A 35 19.14 8.72 -24.75
C ASP A 35 19.16 7.29 -25.29
N GLU A 36 20.23 6.52 -25.09
CA GLU A 36 20.25 5.11 -25.50
C GLU A 36 19.13 4.30 -24.80
N ALA A 37 18.91 4.54 -23.51
CA ALA A 37 17.81 3.92 -22.77
C ALA A 37 16.45 4.38 -23.26
N ALA A 38 16.26 5.68 -23.52
CA ALA A 38 15.00 6.23 -23.97
C ALA A 38 14.66 5.81 -25.41
N ASP A 39 15.62 5.90 -26.33
CA ASP A 39 15.46 5.56 -27.75
C ASP A 39 15.28 4.04 -27.95
N GLY A 40 15.90 3.23 -27.10
CA GLY A 40 15.77 1.78 -27.15
C GLY A 40 14.45 1.24 -26.57
N PHE A 41 13.62 2.04 -25.90
CA PHE A 41 12.37 1.57 -25.31
C PHE A 41 11.31 1.26 -26.39
N ASP A 42 10.75 0.05 -26.37
CA ASP A 42 9.66 -0.38 -27.25
C ASP A 42 8.29 -0.01 -26.65
N VAL A 43 7.83 1.21 -26.96
CA VAL A 43 6.57 1.76 -26.42
C VAL A 43 5.35 0.93 -26.84
N ARG A 44 5.34 0.46 -28.10
CA ARG A 44 4.19 -0.27 -28.63
C ARG A 44 4.10 -1.66 -28.02
N GLY A 45 5.20 -2.42 -28.05
CA GLY A 45 5.26 -3.74 -27.44
C GLY A 45 4.91 -3.68 -25.96
N PHE A 46 5.45 -2.68 -25.24
CA PHE A 46 5.14 -2.45 -23.84
C PHE A 46 3.64 -2.20 -23.57
N ALA A 47 2.97 -1.36 -24.37
CA ALA A 47 1.54 -1.12 -24.20
C ALA A 47 0.69 -2.35 -24.56
N ASP A 48 1.08 -3.12 -25.58
CA ASP A 48 0.45 -4.40 -25.93
C ASP A 48 0.63 -5.45 -24.82
N ASP A 49 1.81 -5.48 -24.18
CA ASP A 49 2.10 -6.37 -23.06
C ASP A 49 1.25 -6.05 -21.83
N LEU A 50 1.13 -4.77 -21.43
CA LEU A 50 0.29 -4.36 -20.29
C LEU A 50 -1.19 -4.67 -20.53
N ASP A 51 -1.68 -4.51 -21.76
CA ASP A 51 -3.04 -4.89 -22.17
C ASP A 51 -3.25 -6.41 -22.07
N ALA A 52 -2.25 -7.21 -22.44
CA ALA A 52 -2.29 -8.67 -22.25
C ALA A 52 -2.28 -9.06 -20.76
N MET A 53 -1.60 -8.29 -19.91
CA MET A 53 -1.62 -8.46 -18.45
C MET A 53 -2.95 -8.04 -17.81
N ARG A 54 -3.84 -7.35 -18.54
CA ARG A 54 -5.16 -6.85 -18.08
C ARG A 54 -5.12 -5.91 -16.86
N VAL A 55 -4.02 -5.18 -16.69
CA VAL A 55 -3.83 -4.28 -15.55
C VAL A 55 -4.75 -3.06 -15.67
N GLU A 56 -5.29 -2.57 -14.54
CA GLU A 56 -6.13 -1.38 -14.54
C GLU A 56 -5.30 -0.10 -14.64
N TYR A 57 -4.07 -0.15 -14.11
CA TYR A 57 -3.15 0.98 -14.12
C TYR A 57 -1.68 0.57 -14.16
N LEU A 58 -0.88 1.48 -14.69
CA LEU A 58 0.57 1.45 -14.70
C LEU A 58 1.10 2.51 -13.73
N ILE A 59 2.10 2.15 -12.92
CA ILE A 59 3.00 3.11 -12.28
C ILE A 59 4.32 3.09 -13.06
N PHE A 60 4.73 4.22 -13.63
CA PHE A 60 5.93 4.29 -14.46
C PHE A 60 6.90 5.35 -13.95
N THR A 61 8.19 5.01 -13.84
CA THR A 61 9.24 5.94 -13.43
C THR A 61 9.43 7.09 -14.42
N ALA A 62 8.95 8.29 -14.08
CA ALA A 62 9.31 9.50 -14.81
C ALA A 62 10.78 9.87 -14.56
N TRP A 63 11.23 9.69 -13.31
CA TRP A 63 12.64 9.68 -12.89
C TRP A 63 12.82 8.90 -11.58
N HIS A 64 14.05 8.47 -11.32
CA HIS A 64 14.51 7.86 -10.06
C HIS A 64 15.98 8.31 -9.85
N TYR A 65 16.94 7.38 -9.95
CA TYR A 65 18.38 7.56 -9.79
C TYR A 65 18.90 8.81 -10.51
N ARG A 66 19.57 9.68 -9.76
CA ARG A 66 20.15 10.93 -10.24
C ARG A 66 19.13 11.92 -10.83
N VAL A 67 17.84 11.78 -10.54
CA VAL A 67 16.75 12.64 -11.05
C VAL A 67 16.93 12.90 -12.55
N ARG A 68 16.80 11.83 -13.35
CA ARG A 68 16.97 11.85 -14.81
C ARG A 68 15.62 11.66 -15.52
N PRO A 69 14.95 12.75 -15.93
CA PRO A 69 13.66 12.65 -16.61
C PRO A 69 13.76 11.92 -17.95
N LEU A 70 12.83 11.01 -18.19
CA LEU A 70 12.66 10.32 -19.49
C LEU A 70 11.86 11.16 -20.49
N TYR A 71 12.00 12.49 -20.43
CA TYR A 71 11.42 13.44 -21.37
C TYR A 71 12.33 14.68 -21.53
N PRO A 72 12.20 15.46 -22.61
CA PRO A 72 13.04 16.63 -22.87
C PRO A 72 12.74 17.78 -21.90
N SER A 73 13.53 17.96 -20.85
CA SER A 73 13.22 18.91 -19.79
C SER A 73 14.01 20.21 -19.93
N ALA A 74 13.32 21.34 -20.10
CA ALA A 74 13.99 22.64 -20.16
C ALA A 74 14.52 23.06 -18.79
N VAL A 75 13.79 22.71 -17.71
CA VAL A 75 14.27 22.87 -16.33
C VAL A 75 15.53 22.04 -16.09
N MET A 76 15.54 20.77 -16.47
CA MET A 76 16.74 19.95 -16.29
C MET A 76 17.90 20.46 -17.12
N GLU A 77 17.69 20.91 -18.36
CA GLU A 77 18.75 21.50 -19.17
C GLU A 77 19.30 22.81 -18.56
N ALA A 78 18.47 23.61 -17.89
CA ALA A 78 18.91 24.83 -17.21
C ALA A 78 19.72 24.53 -15.94
N TRP A 79 19.28 23.55 -15.15
CA TRP A 79 19.93 23.22 -13.87
C TRP A 79 21.07 22.22 -14.02
N ARG A 80 20.93 21.20 -14.86
CA ARG A 80 21.89 20.09 -15.05
C ARG A 80 21.91 19.63 -16.53
N PRO A 81 22.50 20.43 -17.45
CA PRO A 81 22.55 20.14 -18.88
C PRO A 81 22.93 18.69 -19.18
N GLY A 82 22.18 18.05 -20.09
CA GLY A 82 22.41 16.67 -20.52
C GLY A 82 21.92 15.57 -19.55
N ASN A 83 21.17 15.91 -18.49
CA ASN A 83 20.61 14.94 -17.55
C ASN A 83 19.11 14.62 -17.78
N CYS A 84 18.59 14.84 -18.99
CA CYS A 84 17.27 14.37 -19.42
C CYS A 84 17.30 13.74 -20.82
N ALA A 85 16.31 12.92 -21.13
CA ALA A 85 16.18 12.31 -22.45
C ALA A 85 15.80 13.34 -23.52
N ARG A 86 16.31 13.18 -24.75
CA ARG A 86 15.87 13.95 -25.93
C ARG A 86 14.56 13.44 -26.53
N ARG A 87 14.24 12.17 -26.31
CA ARG A 87 12.95 11.56 -26.67
C ARG A 87 11.94 11.82 -25.56
N ASP A 88 10.70 12.17 -25.91
CA ASP A 88 9.59 12.29 -24.97
C ASP A 88 8.97 10.91 -24.70
N LEU A 89 9.76 10.03 -24.07
CA LEU A 89 9.35 8.66 -23.79
C LEU A 89 8.13 8.61 -22.86
N VAL A 90 8.08 9.47 -21.84
CA VAL A 90 6.91 9.58 -20.95
C VAL A 90 5.65 9.93 -21.75
N GLY A 91 5.71 10.93 -22.62
CA GLY A 91 4.57 11.35 -23.45
C GLY A 91 4.06 10.25 -24.38
N GLU A 92 4.98 9.50 -25.00
CA GLU A 92 4.67 8.36 -25.88
C GLU A 92 4.05 7.19 -25.12
N ILE A 93 4.58 6.83 -23.94
CA ILE A 93 3.99 5.80 -23.08
C ILE A 93 2.58 6.18 -22.66
N LEU A 94 2.37 7.43 -22.21
CA LEU A 94 1.04 7.93 -21.85
C LEU A 94 0.05 7.79 -23.01
N GLU A 95 0.46 8.09 -24.24
CA GLU A 95 -0.41 7.95 -25.41
C GLU A 95 -0.74 6.47 -25.69
N ALA A 96 0.27 5.61 -25.75
CA ALA A 96 0.08 4.21 -26.10
C ALA A 96 -0.69 3.42 -25.03
N VAL A 97 -0.39 3.65 -23.74
CA VAL A 97 -1.01 2.94 -22.62
C VAL A 97 -2.44 3.44 -22.38
N SER A 98 -2.69 4.75 -22.42
CA SER A 98 -4.07 5.26 -22.30
C SER A 98 -4.95 4.87 -23.48
N ALA A 99 -4.40 4.65 -24.68
CA ALA A 99 -5.16 4.10 -25.81
C ALA A 99 -5.68 2.67 -25.56
N LYS A 100 -5.08 1.93 -24.62
CA LYS A 100 -5.56 0.62 -24.13
C LYS A 100 -6.59 0.73 -23.02
N GLY A 101 -6.94 1.95 -22.58
CA GLY A 101 -7.81 2.18 -21.43
C GLY A 101 -7.11 1.97 -20.08
N ILE A 102 -5.79 1.80 -20.08
CA ILE A 102 -4.98 1.62 -18.87
C ILE A 102 -4.63 3.01 -18.31
N ARG A 103 -4.86 3.17 -17.01
CA ARG A 103 -4.65 4.42 -16.27
C ARG A 103 -3.16 4.57 -15.96
N VAL A 104 -2.67 5.80 -15.83
CA VAL A 104 -1.22 6.02 -15.59
C VAL A 104 -0.97 6.87 -14.36
N VAL A 105 -0.10 6.34 -13.50
CA VAL A 105 0.52 7.01 -12.37
C VAL A 105 2.00 7.22 -12.70
N LEU A 106 2.51 8.43 -12.52
CA LEU A 106 3.94 8.68 -12.70
C LEU A 106 4.66 8.59 -11.36
N TYR A 107 5.74 7.82 -11.33
CA TYR A 107 6.65 7.72 -10.19
C TYR A 107 7.74 8.80 -10.27
N THR A 108 8.08 9.38 -9.12
CA THR A 108 9.13 10.38 -8.94
C THR A 108 9.84 10.22 -7.60
N HIS A 109 11.15 10.51 -7.54
CA HIS A 109 11.89 10.60 -6.29
C HIS A 109 12.39 12.05 -6.06
N PRO A 110 11.84 12.82 -5.11
CA PRO A 110 12.10 14.25 -4.95
C PRO A 110 13.36 14.61 -4.15
N ARG A 111 14.01 13.61 -3.54
CA ARG A 111 15.14 13.80 -2.59
C ARG A 111 16.40 13.04 -2.99
N ASP A 112 16.55 12.73 -4.28
CA ASP A 112 17.64 11.89 -4.77
C ASP A 112 18.96 12.64 -5.08
N GLY A 113 19.22 13.74 -4.39
CA GLY A 113 20.44 14.53 -4.65
C GLY A 113 21.72 13.83 -4.17
N HIS A 114 21.60 12.84 -3.29
CA HIS A 114 22.74 12.06 -2.78
C HIS A 114 23.41 11.22 -3.87
N ASP A 115 22.71 10.90 -4.95
CA ASP A 115 23.28 10.16 -6.09
C ASP A 115 23.96 11.06 -7.14
N PHE A 116 23.89 12.38 -6.97
CA PHE A 116 24.49 13.33 -7.92
C PHE A 116 26.01 13.35 -7.79
N GLU A 117 26.69 13.77 -8.86
CA GLU A 117 28.09 14.17 -8.79
C GLU A 117 28.23 15.46 -7.96
N ASP A 118 29.39 15.70 -7.36
CA ASP A 118 29.63 16.83 -6.46
C ASP A 118 29.32 18.20 -7.09
N GLU A 119 29.64 18.37 -8.38
CA GLU A 119 29.31 19.60 -9.10
C GLU A 119 27.80 19.85 -9.14
N ASP A 120 27.02 18.82 -9.45
CA ASP A 120 25.57 18.88 -9.52
C ASP A 120 24.94 19.06 -8.13
N ARG A 121 25.52 18.47 -7.09
CA ARG A 121 25.09 18.70 -5.70
C ARG A 121 25.21 20.16 -5.31
N VAL A 122 26.32 20.82 -5.62
CA VAL A 122 26.52 22.26 -5.37
C VAL A 122 25.58 23.09 -6.25
N ARG A 123 25.43 22.70 -7.51
CA ARG A 123 24.62 23.43 -8.47
C ARG A 123 23.13 23.45 -8.11
N THR A 124 22.61 22.33 -7.60
CA THR A 124 21.19 22.20 -7.21
C THR A 124 20.91 22.57 -5.76
N GLY A 125 21.94 22.77 -4.93
CA GLY A 125 21.77 23.09 -3.52
C GLY A 125 21.71 21.88 -2.59
N TRP A 126 21.88 20.66 -3.08
CA TRP A 126 22.03 19.48 -2.22
C TRP A 126 23.24 19.58 -1.27
N GLY A 127 24.32 20.24 -1.74
CA GLY A 127 25.53 20.46 -0.95
C GLY A 127 26.50 19.27 -0.93
N LEU A 128 27.75 19.53 -0.52
CA LEU A 128 28.80 18.50 -0.45
C LEU A 128 28.75 17.70 0.85
N GLY A 129 29.00 16.39 0.71
CA GLY A 129 28.99 15.45 1.82
C GLY A 129 27.59 15.13 2.32
N TYR A 130 27.54 14.44 3.46
CA TYR A 130 26.32 13.89 4.03
C TYR A 130 26.18 14.26 5.51
N GLU A 131 24.98 14.11 6.05
CA GLU A 131 24.81 14.10 7.50
C GLU A 131 25.61 12.93 8.12
N GLU A 132 26.19 13.17 9.30
CA GLU A 132 26.99 12.15 9.99
C GLU A 132 26.16 10.88 10.25
N GLY A 133 26.63 9.75 9.71
CA GLY A 133 25.94 8.46 9.81
C GLY A 133 24.75 8.28 8.87
N ARG A 134 24.48 9.19 7.91
CA ARG A 134 23.35 9.10 6.98
C ARG A 134 23.72 9.51 5.56
N LEU A 135 24.05 8.53 4.71
CA LEU A 135 24.53 8.75 3.34
C LEU A 135 23.46 9.21 2.35
N ASP A 136 22.17 9.08 2.68
CA ASP A 136 21.05 9.51 1.85
C ASP A 136 20.56 10.92 2.19
N THR A 137 21.15 11.56 3.21
CA THR A 137 20.68 12.81 3.81
C THR A 137 21.73 13.91 3.59
N PRO A 138 21.35 15.10 3.11
CA PRO A 138 22.32 16.14 2.77
C PRO A 138 23.02 16.65 4.05
N ASN A 139 24.27 17.07 3.89
CA ASN A 139 25.01 17.66 5.00
C ASN A 139 24.38 19.01 5.39
N PRO A 140 23.89 19.18 6.64
CA PRO A 140 23.18 20.39 7.06
C PRO A 140 24.06 21.66 7.02
N LYS A 141 25.39 21.52 6.94
CA LYS A 141 26.32 22.67 6.81
C LYS A 141 26.47 23.18 5.38
N THR A 142 26.17 22.36 4.38
CA THR A 142 26.37 22.67 2.95
C THR A 142 25.08 22.65 2.14
N PHE A 143 23.99 22.12 2.73
CA PHE A 143 22.67 22.07 2.12
C PHE A 143 22.06 23.47 2.00
N ASP A 144 21.69 23.84 0.78
CA ASP A 144 20.90 25.00 0.45
C ASP A 144 19.47 24.55 0.11
N CYS A 145 18.63 24.47 1.15
CA CYS A 145 17.26 24.01 1.05
C CYS A 145 16.42 24.84 0.06
N ALA A 146 16.62 26.16 0.04
CA ALA A 146 15.87 27.04 -0.85
C ALA A 146 16.20 26.72 -2.32
N LYS A 147 17.49 26.61 -2.64
CA LYS A 147 17.95 26.30 -3.99
C LYS A 147 17.55 24.89 -4.45
N TRP A 148 17.58 23.91 -3.55
CA TRP A 148 17.07 22.56 -3.82
C TRP A 148 15.58 22.57 -4.16
N ASN A 149 14.79 23.33 -3.40
CA ASN A 149 13.37 23.48 -3.67
C ASN A 149 13.10 24.26 -4.96
N ASP A 150 13.88 25.29 -5.29
CA ASP A 150 13.75 26.00 -6.57
C ASP A 150 13.96 25.05 -7.76
N PHE A 151 14.98 24.18 -7.69
CA PHE A 151 15.22 23.15 -8.70
C PHE A 151 14.07 22.14 -8.78
N MET A 152 13.79 21.45 -7.67
CA MET A 152 12.85 20.33 -7.67
C MET A 152 11.42 20.78 -7.95
N LEU A 153 10.95 21.88 -7.36
CA LEU A 153 9.59 22.37 -7.58
C LEU A 153 9.40 22.90 -9.01
N SER A 154 10.44 23.48 -9.62
CA SER A 154 10.39 23.84 -11.05
C SER A 154 10.26 22.59 -11.92
N LEU A 155 10.96 21.51 -11.58
CA LEU A 155 10.90 20.25 -12.33
C LEU A 155 9.51 19.59 -12.19
N TYR A 156 8.93 19.58 -10.99
CA TYR A 156 7.55 19.13 -10.79
C TYR A 156 6.54 19.99 -11.53
N ALA A 157 6.73 21.31 -11.55
CA ALA A 157 5.86 22.22 -12.32
C ALA A 157 5.92 21.90 -13.82
N GLU A 158 7.10 21.65 -14.38
CA GLU A 158 7.24 21.26 -15.79
C GLU A 158 6.61 19.89 -16.08
N LEU A 159 6.86 18.87 -15.24
CA LEU A 159 6.24 17.55 -15.37
C LEU A 159 4.71 17.65 -15.41
N LEU A 160 4.13 18.41 -14.48
CA LEU A 160 2.69 18.49 -14.27
C LEU A 160 2.00 19.44 -15.26
N ASP A 161 2.70 20.46 -15.77
CA ASP A 161 2.22 21.26 -16.91
C ASP A 161 2.09 20.39 -18.17
N ARG A 162 3.08 19.53 -18.43
CA ARG A 162 3.10 18.65 -19.61
C ARG A 162 2.10 17.50 -19.52
N TYR A 163 2.05 16.83 -18.37
CA TYR A 163 1.37 15.53 -18.26
C TYR A 163 0.26 15.49 -17.20
N GLY A 164 0.14 16.49 -16.31
CA GLY A 164 -0.75 16.44 -15.15
C GLY A 164 -2.22 16.17 -15.50
N ARG A 165 -2.69 16.70 -16.63
CA ARG A 165 -4.07 16.46 -17.13
C ARG A 165 -4.29 15.08 -17.77
N ARG A 166 -3.21 14.34 -18.04
CA ARG A 166 -3.19 13.03 -18.73
C ARG A 166 -2.87 11.87 -17.79
N ILE A 167 -2.62 12.13 -16.51
CA ILE A 167 -2.28 11.13 -15.51
C ILE A 167 -3.31 11.10 -14.39
N ASP A 168 -3.54 9.92 -13.83
CA ASP A 168 -4.48 9.67 -12.75
C ASP A 168 -3.80 9.72 -11.38
N GLY A 169 -2.46 9.67 -11.33
CA GLY A 169 -1.72 9.80 -10.08
C GLY A 169 -0.26 10.22 -10.22
N LEU A 170 0.31 10.64 -9.09
CA LEU A 170 1.74 10.89 -8.90
C LEU A 170 2.18 10.08 -7.68
N TYR A 171 3.06 9.10 -7.90
CA TYR A 171 3.74 8.36 -6.85
C TYR A 171 5.03 9.08 -6.49
N ILE A 172 5.17 9.41 -5.22
CA ILE A 172 6.31 10.15 -4.68
C ILE A 172 7.07 9.20 -3.77
N ASP A 173 8.33 8.98 -4.09
CA ASP A 173 9.23 8.15 -3.28
C ASP A 173 10.07 9.01 -2.31
N GLY A 174 10.92 8.35 -1.54
CA GLY A 174 11.83 8.95 -0.59
C GLY A 174 11.28 8.99 0.84
N MET A 175 12.21 9.01 1.80
CA MET A 175 11.91 9.01 3.22
C MET A 175 11.51 10.39 3.75
N GLY A 176 10.61 10.40 4.74
CA GLY A 176 10.25 11.56 5.52
C GLY A 176 11.34 11.93 6.53
N PRO A 177 11.11 12.94 7.38
CA PRO A 177 12.05 13.33 8.42
C PRO A 177 12.06 12.29 9.56
N GLY A 178 12.80 11.20 9.38
CA GLY A 178 12.92 10.14 10.38
C GLY A 178 13.89 9.05 9.93
N ARG A 179 14.66 8.51 10.88
CA ARG A 179 15.66 7.47 10.63
C ARG A 179 14.98 6.22 10.07
N PHE A 180 15.50 5.70 8.97
CA PHE A 180 15.35 4.30 8.60
C PHE A 180 16.73 3.69 8.43
N ALA A 181 17.20 3.03 9.49
CA ALA A 181 18.37 2.16 9.41
C ALA A 181 18.08 0.93 10.28
N GLY A 182 17.74 -0.18 9.62
CA GLY A 182 17.54 -1.48 10.26
C GLY A 182 16.24 -1.64 11.04
N GLY A 183 15.13 -1.05 10.56
CA GLY A 183 13.80 -1.36 11.08
C GLY A 183 13.30 -0.55 12.28
N ALA A 184 14.10 0.32 12.91
CA ALA A 184 13.61 1.16 14.01
C ALA A 184 13.50 2.63 13.59
N ILE A 185 12.31 3.22 13.72
CA ILE A 185 12.15 4.68 13.69
C ILE A 185 12.61 5.20 15.04
N GLY A 186 13.90 5.56 15.14
CA GLY A 186 14.33 6.44 16.22
C GLY A 186 13.68 7.80 16.00
N SER A 187 13.02 8.34 17.03
CA SER A 187 12.51 9.71 17.07
C SER A 187 13.65 10.71 16.95
N GLN A 188 14.13 10.93 15.72
CA GLN A 188 15.09 11.97 15.43
C GLN A 188 14.47 12.93 14.44
N SER A 189 14.10 14.07 15.01
CA SER A 189 13.62 15.27 14.36
C SER A 189 14.63 15.70 13.30
N TYR A 190 14.45 15.27 12.06
CA TYR A 190 14.87 16.12 10.97
C TYR A 190 13.82 17.22 10.86
N GLU A 191 13.98 18.28 11.63
CA GLU A 191 13.08 19.45 11.62
C GLU A 191 13.10 20.20 10.27
N PHE A 192 14.01 19.84 9.34
CA PHE A 192 14.15 20.50 8.05
C PHE A 192 13.48 19.70 6.93
N PRO A 193 12.43 20.23 6.29
CA PRO A 193 11.92 19.63 5.06
C PRO A 193 12.98 19.79 3.97
N ILE A 194 13.64 18.69 3.59
CA ILE A 194 14.53 18.65 2.42
C ILE A 194 13.75 19.16 1.20
N ILE A 195 12.46 18.83 1.11
CA ILE A 195 11.55 19.26 0.05
C ILE A 195 10.21 19.75 0.63
N ASP A 196 9.64 20.79 0.02
CA ASP A 196 8.32 21.32 0.32
C ASP A 196 7.24 20.47 -0.37
N TYR A 197 6.88 19.35 0.27
CA TYR A 197 5.84 18.44 -0.23
C TYR A 197 4.46 19.11 -0.38
N MET A 198 4.16 20.16 0.41
CA MET A 198 2.89 20.88 0.28
C MET A 198 2.84 21.66 -1.03
N LYS A 199 3.95 22.25 -1.47
CA LYS A 199 4.02 22.86 -2.80
C LYS A 199 3.92 21.83 -3.92
N ILE A 200 4.51 20.64 -3.79
CA ILE A 200 4.30 19.55 -4.77
C ILE A 200 2.80 19.24 -4.87
N ARG A 201 2.10 19.09 -3.73
CA ARG A 201 0.64 18.91 -3.71
C ARG A 201 -0.09 20.04 -4.41
N GLN A 202 0.26 21.30 -4.13
CA GLN A 202 -0.37 22.46 -4.76
C GLN A 202 -0.19 22.48 -6.28
N ILE A 203 1.02 22.20 -6.76
CA ILE A 203 1.33 22.11 -8.20
C ILE A 203 0.49 21.00 -8.85
N ALA A 204 0.48 19.80 -8.26
CA ALA A 204 -0.26 18.65 -8.77
C ALA A 204 -1.77 18.91 -8.81
N LYS A 205 -2.36 19.39 -7.71
CA LYS A 205 -3.79 19.69 -7.63
C LYS A 205 -4.20 20.87 -8.52
N SER A 206 -3.29 21.80 -8.82
CA SER A 206 -3.53 22.87 -9.79
C SER A 206 -3.57 22.36 -11.23
N ALA A 207 -2.70 21.40 -11.57
CA ALA A 207 -2.69 20.79 -12.90
C ALA A 207 -3.88 19.85 -13.12
N ASN A 208 -4.24 19.07 -12.09
CA ASN A 208 -5.36 18.14 -12.08
C ASN A 208 -5.91 17.98 -10.65
N PRO A 209 -7.09 18.56 -10.33
CA PRO A 209 -7.68 18.45 -9.00
C PRO A 209 -7.94 17.01 -8.53
N ASN A 210 -8.08 16.08 -9.48
CA ASN A 210 -8.42 14.68 -9.24
C ASN A 210 -7.20 13.74 -9.33
N ILE A 211 -5.98 14.28 -9.44
CA ILE A 211 -4.77 13.44 -9.43
C ILE A 211 -4.61 12.80 -8.04
N ALA A 212 -4.43 11.49 -7.98
CA ALA A 212 -4.10 10.79 -6.74
C ALA A 212 -2.64 11.04 -6.37
N LEU A 213 -2.39 11.64 -5.20
CA LEU A 213 -1.03 11.73 -4.67
C LEU A 213 -0.76 10.51 -3.79
N ILE A 214 0.25 9.72 -4.16
CA ILE A 214 0.58 8.46 -3.50
C ILE A 214 1.99 8.58 -2.93
N GLN A 215 2.17 8.26 -1.66
CA GLN A 215 3.46 8.30 -0.99
C GLN A 215 3.97 6.87 -0.76
N ASN A 216 5.23 6.59 -1.12
CA ASN A 216 5.92 5.43 -0.54
C ASN A 216 5.84 5.54 0.99
N TYR A 217 5.46 4.46 1.68
CA TYR A 217 5.08 4.44 3.11
C TYR A 217 6.04 5.18 4.05
N PHE A 218 7.33 5.27 3.68
CA PHE A 218 8.37 5.95 4.46
C PHE A 218 8.36 7.47 4.35
N GLY A 219 7.63 8.05 3.41
CA GLY A 219 7.68 9.46 3.12
C GLY A 219 6.69 10.32 3.90
N TYR A 220 6.57 11.57 3.48
CA TYR A 220 5.75 12.57 4.15
C TYR A 220 4.26 12.38 3.82
N LYS A 221 3.61 11.43 4.52
CA LYS A 221 2.21 11.01 4.25
C LYS A 221 1.20 12.18 4.27
N PHE A 222 1.47 13.25 5.03
CA PHE A 222 0.56 14.37 5.25
C PHE A 222 0.12 15.12 3.98
N THR A 223 0.91 15.06 2.92
CA THR A 223 0.65 15.79 1.67
C THR A 223 0.04 14.92 0.59
N CYS A 224 -0.05 13.61 0.83
CA CYS A 224 -0.53 12.63 -0.14
C CYS A 224 -1.92 12.14 0.26
N ASP A 225 -2.69 11.72 -0.75
CA ASP A 225 -4.04 11.19 -0.56
C ASP A 225 -4.01 9.70 -0.18
N PHE A 226 -2.94 8.99 -0.59
CA PHE A 226 -2.76 7.56 -0.36
C PHE A 226 -1.32 7.24 0.07
N ALA A 227 -1.16 6.11 0.75
CA ALA A 227 0.13 5.49 1.02
C ALA A 227 0.21 4.13 0.33
N MET A 228 1.41 3.74 -0.10
CA MET A 228 1.66 2.43 -0.69
C MET A 228 3.07 1.97 -0.30
N PRO A 229 3.23 1.05 0.65
CA PRO A 229 4.53 0.46 0.98
C PRO A 229 5.05 -0.48 -0.11
N GLU A 230 6.37 -0.69 -0.02
CA GLU A 230 7.10 -1.74 -0.73
C GLU A 230 6.97 -3.09 0.00
N GLY A 231 6.03 -3.90 -0.44
CA GLY A 231 5.75 -5.23 0.10
C GLY A 231 5.55 -5.20 1.62
N PHE A 232 6.20 -6.16 2.29
CA PHE A 232 6.25 -6.27 3.75
C PHE A 232 7.71 -6.12 4.22
N PHE A 233 8.44 -5.21 3.57
CA PHE A 233 9.83 -4.89 3.90
C PHE A 233 10.74 -6.12 3.93
N GLY A 234 10.60 -6.95 2.90
CA GLY A 234 11.40 -8.16 2.69
C GLY A 234 10.92 -9.39 3.46
N TYR A 235 9.85 -9.30 4.25
CA TYR A 235 9.23 -10.48 4.85
C TYR A 235 8.80 -11.49 3.77
N GLU A 236 8.22 -11.00 2.67
CA GLU A 236 7.82 -11.77 1.49
C GLU A 236 8.98 -12.55 0.84
N ASN A 237 10.21 -12.02 0.91
CA ASN A 237 11.39 -12.67 0.34
C ASN A 237 11.80 -13.93 1.13
N ARG A 238 11.46 -14.00 2.42
CA ARG A 238 11.71 -15.17 3.28
C ARG A 238 10.50 -16.08 3.45
N HIS A 239 9.33 -15.60 3.09
CA HIS A 239 8.06 -16.31 3.21
C HIS A 239 7.35 -16.27 1.84
N PRO A 240 7.80 -17.02 0.82
CA PRO A 240 7.25 -16.92 -0.53
C PRO A 240 5.79 -17.40 -0.65
N ASP A 241 5.28 -18.07 0.38
CA ASP A 241 3.91 -18.58 0.44
C ASP A 241 2.93 -17.45 0.82
N THR A 242 2.13 -17.00 -0.16
CA THR A 242 1.21 -15.88 0.03
C THR A 242 0.09 -16.17 1.03
N ARG A 243 -0.14 -17.42 1.43
CA ARG A 243 -1.19 -17.72 2.42
C ARG A 243 -0.92 -17.08 3.79
N THR A 244 0.34 -16.81 4.10
CA THR A 244 0.78 -16.14 5.33
C THR A 244 1.05 -14.66 5.12
N TRP A 245 0.98 -14.19 3.86
CA TRP A 245 1.10 -12.77 3.56
C TRP A 245 -0.12 -12.05 4.05
N PRO A 246 0.07 -10.86 4.60
CA PRO A 246 -1.02 -10.32 5.34
C PRO A 246 -1.64 -9.10 4.60
N ALA A 247 -2.95 -8.90 4.74
CA ALA A 247 -3.70 -7.85 4.04
C ALA A 247 -3.42 -6.44 4.59
N CYS A 248 -3.30 -5.46 3.71
CA CYS A 248 -3.13 -4.06 4.10
C CYS A 248 -4.36 -3.21 3.73
N GLU A 249 -4.71 -2.22 4.56
CA GLU A 249 -5.69 -1.20 4.15
C GLU A 249 -5.15 -0.28 3.04
N LYS A 250 -3.82 -0.20 2.93
CA LYS A 250 -3.07 0.55 1.93
C LYS A 250 -2.90 -0.28 0.66
N ALA A 251 -2.62 0.37 -0.47
CA ALA A 251 -2.13 -0.35 -1.64
C ALA A 251 -0.74 -0.93 -1.38
N LEU A 252 -0.30 -1.94 -2.14
CA LEU A 252 1.02 -2.56 -1.99
C LEU A 252 1.78 -2.56 -3.32
N ALA A 253 3.04 -2.16 -3.30
CA ALA A 253 3.98 -2.39 -4.40
C ALA A 253 4.81 -3.63 -4.12
N VAL A 254 4.70 -4.69 -4.93
CA VAL A 254 5.31 -5.99 -4.60
C VAL A 254 6.21 -6.48 -5.73
N THR A 255 7.49 -6.74 -5.43
CA THR A 255 8.41 -7.41 -6.36
C THR A 255 8.18 -8.92 -6.35
N ALA A 256 7.46 -9.43 -7.34
CA ALA A 256 7.21 -10.86 -7.55
C ALA A 256 8.31 -11.58 -8.37
N PHE A 257 9.27 -10.83 -8.89
CA PHE A 257 10.26 -11.30 -9.88
C PHE A 257 11.69 -11.04 -9.37
N ASN A 258 12.64 -10.76 -10.25
CA ASN A 258 14.03 -10.56 -9.86
C ASN A 258 14.25 -9.30 -9.01
N SER A 259 13.75 -8.14 -9.47
CA SER A 259 13.91 -6.84 -8.81
C SER A 259 12.90 -5.83 -9.34
N TRP A 260 12.91 -4.60 -8.81
CA TRP A 260 12.10 -3.48 -9.30
C TRP A 260 12.26 -3.21 -10.81
N SER A 261 13.50 -3.26 -11.30
CA SER A 261 13.86 -3.19 -12.72
C SER A 261 14.36 -4.54 -13.22
N ALA A 262 14.52 -4.72 -14.53
CA ALA A 262 15.26 -5.85 -15.08
C ALA A 262 16.68 -5.89 -14.49
N GLY A 263 17.06 -7.03 -13.92
CA GLY A 263 18.35 -7.22 -13.25
C GLY A 263 19.08 -8.50 -13.63
N ALA A 264 18.43 -9.37 -14.40
CA ALA A 264 18.98 -10.61 -14.93
C ALA A 264 18.88 -10.63 -16.46
N VAL A 265 19.92 -11.17 -17.10
CA VAL A 265 19.91 -11.44 -18.54
C VAL A 265 18.80 -12.43 -18.89
N LYS A 266 18.30 -12.40 -20.12
CA LYS A 266 17.23 -13.32 -20.52
C LYS A 266 17.72 -14.76 -20.39
N GLY A 267 17.03 -15.56 -19.57
CA GLY A 267 17.54 -16.86 -19.18
C GLY A 267 16.56 -17.68 -18.34
N PRO A 268 16.91 -18.08 -17.10
CA PRO A 268 15.98 -18.84 -16.27
C PRO A 268 14.74 -18.02 -15.90
N ASN A 269 13.65 -18.71 -15.56
CA ASN A 269 12.45 -18.07 -15.03
C ASN A 269 12.78 -17.39 -13.69
N VAL A 270 12.43 -16.11 -13.55
CA VAL A 270 12.70 -15.29 -12.35
C VAL A 270 11.48 -15.07 -11.46
N ALA A 271 10.30 -15.59 -11.84
CA ALA A 271 9.10 -15.49 -11.03
C ALA A 271 9.29 -16.22 -9.69
N ARG A 272 8.99 -15.52 -8.59
CA ARG A 272 9.08 -16.03 -7.21
C ARG A 272 7.73 -16.49 -6.67
N ILE A 273 6.66 -16.24 -7.42
CA ILE A 273 5.28 -16.52 -7.08
C ILE A 273 4.59 -17.18 -8.27
N THR A 274 3.66 -18.08 -7.99
CA THR A 274 2.80 -18.67 -9.02
C THR A 274 1.75 -17.66 -9.48
N PRO A 275 1.23 -17.77 -10.72
CA PRO A 275 0.14 -16.91 -11.17
C PRO A 275 -1.12 -17.04 -10.29
N GLU A 276 -1.42 -18.24 -9.83
CA GLU A 276 -2.58 -18.53 -8.98
C GLU A 276 -2.45 -17.84 -7.61
N ASP A 277 -1.27 -17.88 -6.99
CA ASP A 277 -1.03 -17.22 -5.71
C ASP A 277 -1.02 -15.70 -5.84
N ALA A 278 -0.47 -15.16 -6.93
CA ALA A 278 -0.53 -13.72 -7.21
C ALA A 278 -1.98 -13.26 -7.43
N ALA A 279 -2.79 -14.06 -8.14
CA ALA A 279 -4.21 -13.78 -8.32
C ALA A 279 -4.97 -13.84 -6.98
N ARG A 280 -4.82 -14.92 -6.19
CA ARG A 280 -5.45 -15.05 -4.87
C ARG A 280 -5.09 -13.88 -3.95
N PHE A 281 -3.82 -13.51 -3.88
CA PHE A 281 -3.39 -12.40 -3.04
C PHE A 281 -3.94 -11.05 -3.54
N THR A 282 -4.04 -10.84 -4.85
CA THR A 282 -4.65 -9.62 -5.42
C THR A 282 -6.14 -9.52 -5.02
N VAL A 283 -6.89 -10.63 -5.09
CA VAL A 283 -8.27 -10.67 -4.60
C VAL A 283 -8.33 -10.41 -3.11
N PHE A 284 -7.49 -11.11 -2.32
CA PHE A 284 -7.49 -10.99 -0.87
C PHE A 284 -7.24 -9.55 -0.42
N GLN A 285 -6.23 -8.91 -1.02
CA GLN A 285 -5.92 -7.51 -0.78
C GLN A 285 -7.11 -6.60 -1.09
N SER A 286 -7.85 -6.84 -2.18
CA SER A 286 -9.04 -6.07 -2.57
C SER A 286 -10.18 -6.09 -1.54
N THR A 287 -10.21 -7.10 -0.66
CA THR A 287 -11.19 -7.19 0.43
C THR A 287 -10.81 -6.37 1.67
N CYS A 288 -9.61 -5.81 1.71
CA CYS A 288 -9.07 -5.02 2.83
C CYS A 288 -8.80 -3.56 2.45
N ASN A 289 -8.27 -3.32 1.24
CA ASN A 289 -7.85 -1.99 0.82
C ASN A 289 -8.95 -1.20 0.08
N THR A 290 -8.88 0.13 0.13
CA THR A 290 -9.89 1.02 -0.49
C THR A 290 -9.43 1.71 -1.77
N ALA A 291 -8.14 1.62 -2.12
CA ALA A 291 -7.56 2.21 -3.32
C ALA A 291 -6.29 1.47 -3.76
N GLY A 292 -6.03 1.40 -5.07
CA GLY A 292 -4.82 0.85 -5.69
C GLY A 292 -4.64 -0.67 -5.69
N GLY A 293 -4.98 -1.35 -4.60
CA GLY A 293 -4.79 -2.80 -4.43
C GLY A 293 -3.33 -3.21 -4.53
N VAL A 294 -3.01 -4.19 -5.38
CA VAL A 294 -1.63 -4.66 -5.57
C VAL A 294 -1.08 -4.13 -6.89
N ALA A 295 0.08 -3.47 -6.83
CA ALA A 295 0.91 -3.14 -7.96
C ALA A 295 2.11 -4.10 -8.01
N TRP A 296 2.03 -5.12 -8.87
CA TRP A 296 3.13 -6.06 -9.08
C TRP A 296 4.27 -5.39 -9.84
N ALA A 297 5.52 -5.61 -9.44
CA ALA A 297 6.65 -4.81 -9.90
C ALA A 297 7.71 -5.62 -10.66
N SER A 298 8.13 -5.09 -11.82
CA SER A 298 9.26 -5.55 -12.64
C SER A 298 9.64 -4.46 -13.66
N GLY A 299 10.78 -4.58 -14.34
CA GLY A 299 11.17 -3.67 -15.42
C GLY A 299 11.34 -4.40 -16.76
N PRO A 300 10.97 -3.77 -17.89
CA PRO A 300 11.28 -4.32 -19.20
C PRO A 300 12.76 -4.14 -19.55
N TYR A 301 13.25 -4.90 -20.51
CA TYR A 301 14.55 -4.67 -21.11
C TYR A 301 14.54 -3.42 -22.00
N CYS A 302 15.71 -2.78 -22.14
CA CYS A 302 15.96 -1.92 -23.29
C CYS A 302 15.86 -2.78 -24.57
N GLY A 303 15.14 -2.29 -25.59
CA GLY A 303 14.81 -3.05 -26.80
C GLY A 303 13.52 -3.87 -26.72
N GLY A 304 12.82 -3.85 -25.59
CA GLY A 304 11.53 -4.53 -25.40
C GLY A 304 11.61 -5.93 -24.80
N GLY A 305 10.46 -6.42 -24.32
CA GLY A 305 10.33 -7.70 -23.63
C GLY A 305 10.79 -7.64 -22.17
N TRP A 306 10.71 -8.80 -21.51
CA TRP A 306 10.83 -8.94 -20.05
C TRP A 306 11.73 -10.10 -19.67
N GLU A 307 12.16 -10.12 -18.41
CA GLU A 307 12.75 -11.31 -17.80
C GLU A 307 11.76 -12.49 -17.88
N ASN A 308 12.28 -13.70 -18.09
CA ASN A 308 11.45 -14.88 -18.29
C ASN A 308 10.57 -15.14 -17.05
N GLY A 309 9.28 -15.43 -17.26
CA GLY A 309 8.29 -15.60 -16.21
C GLY A 309 7.41 -14.38 -15.98
N VAL A 310 7.87 -13.16 -16.30
CA VAL A 310 7.06 -11.94 -16.08
C VAL A 310 5.80 -11.96 -16.94
N MET A 311 5.95 -12.14 -18.25
CA MET A 311 4.80 -12.14 -19.18
C MET A 311 3.87 -13.32 -18.94
N GLU A 312 4.43 -14.50 -18.74
CA GLU A 312 3.67 -15.73 -18.50
C GLU A 312 2.82 -15.58 -17.23
N THR A 313 3.43 -15.13 -16.14
CA THR A 313 2.73 -14.97 -14.86
C THR A 313 1.67 -13.88 -14.93
N MET A 314 2.02 -12.67 -15.38
CA MET A 314 1.09 -11.54 -15.32
C MET A 314 -0.06 -11.64 -16.34
N THR A 315 0.15 -12.33 -17.46
CA THR A 315 -0.95 -12.63 -18.40
C THR A 315 -1.97 -13.57 -17.76
N GLU A 316 -1.53 -14.59 -17.01
CA GLU A 316 -2.44 -15.52 -16.33
C GLU A 316 -3.16 -14.86 -15.16
N VAL A 317 -2.46 -14.04 -14.35
CA VAL A 317 -3.11 -13.19 -13.33
C VAL A 317 -4.18 -12.31 -13.98
N GLY A 318 -3.87 -11.71 -15.13
CA GLY A 318 -4.81 -10.90 -15.90
C GLY A 318 -6.09 -11.65 -16.29
N ARG A 319 -5.98 -12.93 -16.70
CA ARG A 319 -7.14 -13.77 -17.01
C ARG A 319 -8.03 -14.01 -15.79
N HIS A 320 -7.43 -14.26 -14.62
CA HIS A 320 -8.19 -14.37 -13.38
C HIS A 320 -8.90 -13.06 -13.03
N MET A 321 -8.22 -11.91 -13.13
CA MET A 321 -8.82 -10.61 -12.84
C MET A 321 -9.93 -10.23 -13.83
N GLU A 322 -9.81 -10.61 -15.10
CA GLU A 322 -10.86 -10.44 -16.11
C GLU A 322 -12.08 -11.31 -15.79
N ARG A 323 -11.88 -12.57 -15.38
CA ARG A 323 -12.97 -13.49 -14.98
C ARG A 323 -13.71 -12.99 -13.73
N LEU A 324 -12.97 -12.53 -12.73
CA LEU A 324 -13.52 -12.08 -11.45
C LEU A 324 -14.22 -10.72 -11.56
N GLY A 325 -13.71 -9.82 -12.41
CA GLY A 325 -14.41 -8.63 -12.85
C GLY A 325 -14.93 -7.77 -11.69
N GLU A 326 -16.26 -7.66 -11.58
CA GLU A 326 -16.96 -6.79 -10.62
C GLU A 326 -16.78 -7.16 -9.15
N SER A 327 -16.31 -8.37 -8.82
CA SER A 327 -16.04 -8.77 -7.43
C SER A 327 -14.70 -8.28 -6.90
N VAL A 328 -13.81 -7.83 -7.79
CA VAL A 328 -12.49 -7.31 -7.43
C VAL A 328 -12.37 -5.84 -7.82
N LYS A 329 -12.90 -5.44 -8.98
CA LYS A 329 -12.78 -4.06 -9.46
C LYS A 329 -13.90 -3.19 -8.89
N ASP A 330 -13.54 -1.98 -8.48
CA ASP A 330 -14.46 -1.00 -7.90
C ASP A 330 -15.29 -1.49 -6.70
N VAL A 331 -14.70 -2.35 -5.88
CA VAL A 331 -15.30 -2.85 -4.63
C VAL A 331 -14.79 -2.09 -3.41
N VAL A 332 -15.47 -2.25 -2.28
CA VAL A 332 -15.03 -1.79 -0.96
C VAL A 332 -14.94 -2.98 -0.01
N PRO A 333 -14.12 -2.91 1.05
CA PRO A 333 -14.11 -3.93 2.10
C PRO A 333 -15.51 -4.20 2.65
N SER A 334 -15.83 -5.47 2.88
CA SER A 334 -17.13 -5.85 3.44
C SER A 334 -17.33 -5.26 4.83
N THR A 335 -18.49 -4.67 5.09
CA THR A 335 -18.90 -4.29 6.44
C THR A 335 -19.51 -5.47 7.22
N SER A 336 -19.94 -6.52 6.53
CA SER A 336 -20.53 -7.71 7.14
C SER A 336 -19.47 -8.70 7.61
N TRP A 337 -18.44 -8.92 6.78
CA TRP A 337 -17.32 -9.81 7.07
C TRP A 337 -15.99 -9.16 6.70
N PRO A 338 -15.60 -8.06 7.37
CA PRO A 338 -14.40 -7.32 7.04
C PRO A 338 -13.17 -8.22 7.10
N THR A 339 -12.32 -8.08 6.08
CA THR A 339 -10.90 -8.41 6.16
C THR A 339 -10.19 -7.24 6.80
N VAL A 340 -9.65 -7.45 7.99
CA VAL A 340 -8.99 -6.40 8.76
C VAL A 340 -7.50 -6.40 8.41
N SER A 341 -6.89 -5.22 8.28
CA SER A 341 -5.45 -5.19 8.07
C SER A 341 -4.74 -5.94 9.20
N GLY A 342 -3.80 -6.79 8.85
CA GLY A 342 -3.27 -7.78 9.77
C GLY A 342 -3.65 -9.22 9.39
N ASP A 343 -4.82 -9.44 8.82
CA ASP A 343 -5.34 -10.78 8.46
C ASP A 343 -4.50 -11.43 7.37
N THR A 344 -4.43 -12.76 7.38
CA THR A 344 -3.89 -13.58 6.29
C THR A 344 -4.98 -14.47 5.69
N LEU A 345 -4.77 -15.01 4.49
CA LEU A 345 -5.67 -16.01 3.91
C LEU A 345 -5.90 -17.20 4.85
N GLU A 346 -4.83 -17.67 5.51
CA GLU A 346 -4.91 -18.77 6.47
C GLU A 346 -5.75 -18.40 7.70
N SER A 347 -5.59 -17.20 8.27
CA SER A 347 -6.39 -16.74 9.41
C SER A 347 -7.87 -16.54 9.10
N ARG A 348 -8.22 -16.45 7.81
CA ARG A 348 -9.57 -16.26 7.29
C ARG A 348 -10.19 -17.54 6.74
N ASP A 349 -9.53 -18.69 6.95
CA ASP A 349 -9.94 -19.97 6.40
C ASP A 349 -10.21 -19.90 4.88
N TRP A 350 -9.48 -19.03 4.17
CA TRP A 350 -9.56 -18.80 2.72
C TRP A 350 -10.91 -18.25 2.23
N VAL A 351 -11.70 -17.66 3.14
CA VAL A 351 -12.97 -17.00 2.81
C VAL A 351 -12.91 -15.53 3.22
N THR A 352 -13.14 -14.64 2.24
CA THR A 352 -13.18 -13.19 2.47
C THR A 352 -14.36 -12.56 1.74
N ALA A 353 -14.66 -11.30 2.04
CA ALA A 353 -15.78 -10.62 1.44
C ALA A 353 -15.44 -9.18 1.04
N SER A 354 -16.00 -8.75 -0.08
CA SER A 354 -16.03 -7.37 -0.54
C SER A 354 -17.47 -6.98 -0.88
N SER A 355 -17.78 -5.68 -0.84
CA SER A 355 -19.07 -5.16 -1.27
C SER A 355 -18.91 -4.32 -2.53
N SER A 356 -19.93 -4.30 -3.39
CA SER A 356 -19.98 -3.31 -4.47
C SER A 356 -19.98 -1.90 -3.90
N ARG A 357 -19.39 -0.92 -4.62
CA ARG A 357 -19.29 0.46 -4.12
C ARG A 357 -20.64 1.10 -3.79
N ASP A 358 -21.69 0.73 -4.51
CA ASP A 358 -23.06 1.19 -4.25
C ASP A 358 -23.75 0.49 -3.06
N GLY A 359 -23.10 -0.51 -2.46
CA GLY A 359 -23.60 -1.28 -1.34
C GLY A 359 -24.76 -2.22 -1.69
N MET A 360 -25.03 -2.48 -2.97
CA MET A 360 -26.14 -3.34 -3.40
C MET A 360 -25.78 -4.83 -3.41
N HIS A 361 -24.50 -5.16 -3.56
CA HIS A 361 -24.03 -6.53 -3.65
C HIS A 361 -22.91 -6.82 -2.65
N GLU A 362 -22.88 -8.06 -2.17
CA GLU A 362 -21.77 -8.64 -1.44
C GLU A 362 -21.15 -9.75 -2.28
N TYR A 363 -19.83 -9.81 -2.33
CA TYR A 363 -19.07 -10.85 -2.99
C TYR A 363 -18.34 -11.67 -1.94
N ILE A 364 -18.68 -12.95 -1.85
CA ILE A 364 -17.98 -13.91 -1.00
C ILE A 364 -16.93 -14.60 -1.86
N HIS A 365 -15.66 -14.31 -1.59
CA HIS A 365 -14.51 -14.90 -2.27
C HIS A 365 -14.09 -16.17 -1.52
N ILE A 366 -14.10 -17.31 -2.23
CA ILE A 366 -13.77 -18.62 -1.68
C ILE A 366 -12.57 -19.16 -2.43
N MET A 367 -11.38 -18.91 -1.88
CA MET A 367 -10.10 -19.19 -2.53
C MET A 367 -9.57 -20.60 -2.26
N ARG A 368 -10.26 -21.34 -1.39
CA ARG A 368 -10.04 -22.77 -1.15
C ARG A 368 -11.37 -23.43 -0.87
N LYS A 369 -11.68 -24.49 -1.61
CA LYS A 369 -12.88 -25.29 -1.39
C LYS A 369 -12.85 -25.96 0.00
N PRO A 370 -13.89 -25.79 0.85
CA PRO A 370 -14.04 -26.55 2.08
C PRO A 370 -14.18 -28.06 1.81
N GLU A 371 -13.66 -28.91 2.70
CA GLU A 371 -13.67 -30.37 2.53
C GLU A 371 -15.09 -30.94 2.35
N ASP A 372 -16.07 -30.39 3.09
CA ASP A 372 -17.47 -30.77 3.04
C ASP A 372 -18.29 -30.02 1.96
N GLY A 373 -17.66 -29.08 1.25
CA GLY A 373 -18.30 -28.22 0.25
C GLY A 373 -19.25 -27.17 0.83
N ILE A 374 -19.22 -26.93 2.14
CA ILE A 374 -20.07 -25.96 2.83
C ILE A 374 -19.23 -24.75 3.26
N VAL A 375 -19.62 -23.57 2.83
CA VAL A 375 -19.04 -22.31 3.30
C VAL A 375 -19.89 -21.78 4.43
N THR A 376 -19.25 -21.57 5.59
CA THR A 376 -19.89 -21.00 6.78
C THR A 376 -19.21 -19.68 7.13
N LEU A 377 -20.00 -18.62 7.24
CA LEU A 377 -19.57 -17.32 7.72
C LEU A 377 -20.34 -16.97 9.00
N PRO A 378 -19.74 -16.25 9.96
CA PRO A 378 -20.45 -15.83 11.17
C PRO A 378 -21.60 -14.87 10.85
N ALA A 379 -22.41 -14.50 11.84
CA ALA A 379 -23.40 -13.44 11.68
C ALA A 379 -22.71 -12.14 11.16
N PRO A 380 -23.30 -11.44 10.18
CA PRO A 380 -22.79 -10.16 9.69
C PRO A 380 -22.54 -9.17 10.82
N GLN A 381 -21.37 -8.53 10.85
CA GLN A 381 -21.03 -7.54 11.89
C GLN A 381 -21.93 -6.31 11.84
N ASP A 382 -22.38 -5.94 10.65
CA ASP A 382 -23.35 -4.87 10.41
C ASP A 382 -24.80 -5.33 10.51
N GLY A 383 -25.05 -6.61 10.80
CA GLY A 383 -26.39 -7.19 10.86
C GLY A 383 -27.15 -7.15 9.52
N ALA A 384 -26.45 -7.04 8.39
CA ALA A 384 -27.08 -7.11 7.07
C ALA A 384 -27.79 -8.46 6.83
N SER A 385 -28.78 -8.46 5.94
CA SER A 385 -29.38 -9.69 5.42
C SER A 385 -29.18 -9.78 3.92
N PHE A 386 -29.11 -11.00 3.42
CA PHE A 386 -28.72 -11.29 2.04
C PHE A 386 -29.73 -12.18 1.33
N SER A 387 -29.80 -12.04 0.01
CA SER A 387 -30.70 -12.79 -0.86
C SER A 387 -30.05 -13.05 -2.24
N ASP A 388 -30.76 -13.78 -3.09
CA ASP A 388 -30.41 -14.01 -4.51
C ASP A 388 -28.95 -14.43 -4.76
N PRO A 389 -28.47 -15.53 -4.14
CA PRO A 389 -27.10 -15.98 -4.29
C PRO A 389 -26.84 -16.48 -5.72
N ALA A 390 -25.75 -16.01 -6.33
CA ALA A 390 -25.33 -16.39 -7.68
C ALA A 390 -23.81 -16.55 -7.77
N VAL A 391 -23.35 -17.44 -8.66
CA VAL A 391 -21.91 -17.64 -8.96
C VAL A 391 -21.61 -17.05 -10.34
N PRO A 392 -21.30 -15.74 -10.45
CA PRO A 392 -21.09 -15.10 -11.74
C PRO A 392 -19.87 -15.69 -12.45
N GLY A 393 -20.04 -16.06 -13.73
CA GLY A 393 -18.95 -16.56 -14.58
C GLY A 393 -18.34 -17.91 -14.17
N GLY A 394 -18.88 -18.58 -13.16
CA GLY A 394 -18.37 -19.86 -12.64
C GLY A 394 -19.12 -21.08 -13.17
N GLN A 395 -18.53 -22.26 -12.92
CA GLN A 395 -19.14 -23.57 -13.21
C GLN A 395 -19.82 -24.19 -11.98
N ALA A 396 -19.63 -23.60 -10.80
CA ALA A 396 -20.33 -23.97 -9.58
C ALA A 396 -21.72 -23.30 -9.54
N ALA A 397 -22.64 -23.90 -8.79
CA ALA A 397 -23.96 -23.35 -8.52
C ALA A 397 -24.31 -23.46 -7.04
N VAL A 398 -25.07 -22.50 -6.54
CA VAL A 398 -25.56 -22.50 -5.16
C VAL A 398 -26.69 -23.51 -5.04
N ALA A 399 -26.44 -24.62 -4.35
CA ALA A 399 -27.42 -25.67 -4.09
C ALA A 399 -28.26 -25.39 -2.84
N GLU A 400 -27.64 -24.78 -1.82
CA GLU A 400 -28.33 -24.36 -0.59
C GLU A 400 -27.80 -22.99 -0.14
N PHE A 401 -28.73 -22.15 0.32
CA PHE A 401 -28.45 -20.84 0.91
C PHE A 401 -29.32 -20.65 2.14
N ARG A 402 -28.70 -20.33 3.26
CA ARG A 402 -29.40 -20.02 4.51
C ARG A 402 -28.64 -18.97 5.29
N GLN A 403 -29.35 -17.97 5.78
CA GLN A 403 -28.84 -17.03 6.77
C GLN A 403 -29.73 -17.08 8.01
N ASP A 404 -29.13 -17.21 9.19
CA ASP A 404 -29.81 -17.14 10.48
C ASP A 404 -28.93 -16.48 11.54
N GLN A 405 -29.32 -16.59 12.81
CA GLN A 405 -28.60 -15.97 13.93
C GLN A 405 -27.18 -16.52 14.13
N SER A 406 -26.88 -17.73 13.64
CA SER A 406 -25.55 -18.31 13.70
C SER A 406 -24.63 -17.78 12.60
N GLY A 407 -25.20 -17.28 11.50
CA GLY A 407 -24.44 -16.80 10.36
C GLY A 407 -25.04 -17.17 9.02
N LEU A 408 -24.18 -17.16 8.00
CA LEU A 408 -24.52 -17.48 6.61
C LEU A 408 -23.90 -18.83 6.23
N HIS A 409 -24.72 -19.67 5.60
CA HIS A 409 -24.40 -21.03 5.17
C HIS A 409 -24.69 -21.17 3.68
N LEU A 410 -23.67 -21.59 2.92
CA LEU A 410 -23.74 -21.83 1.48
C LEU A 410 -23.26 -23.24 1.17
N ARG A 411 -24.03 -23.98 0.36
CA ARG A 411 -23.54 -25.21 -0.29
C ARG A 411 -23.41 -24.95 -1.78
N LEU A 412 -22.24 -25.20 -2.33
CA LEU A 412 -22.03 -25.13 -3.79
C LEU A 412 -21.84 -26.54 -4.38
N GLU A 413 -22.47 -26.77 -5.52
CA GLU A 413 -22.32 -27.97 -6.34
C GLU A 413 -21.61 -27.63 -7.65
N GLY A 414 -21.07 -28.66 -8.32
CA GLY A 414 -20.33 -28.50 -9.58
C GLY A 414 -18.84 -28.26 -9.39
N GLN A 415 -18.21 -27.70 -10.43
CA GLN A 415 -16.77 -27.46 -10.46
C GLN A 415 -16.46 -26.09 -9.85
N TRP A 416 -15.66 -26.12 -8.78
CA TRP A 416 -15.13 -24.92 -8.13
C TRP A 416 -13.94 -24.41 -8.95
N ASP A 417 -13.79 -23.09 -8.98
CA ASP A 417 -12.59 -22.47 -9.51
C ASP A 417 -11.42 -22.70 -8.54
N GLU A 418 -10.24 -22.99 -9.09
CA GLU A 418 -9.05 -23.30 -8.31
C GLU A 418 -8.50 -22.09 -7.57
N VAL A 419 -8.63 -20.89 -8.15
CA VAL A 419 -8.10 -19.63 -7.60
C VAL A 419 -9.12 -18.97 -6.70
N ASP A 420 -10.33 -18.75 -7.20
CA ASP A 420 -11.38 -18.08 -6.45
C ASP A 420 -12.78 -18.36 -7.03
N THR A 421 -13.61 -19.04 -6.24
CA THR A 421 -15.03 -19.20 -6.51
C THR A 421 -15.79 -18.09 -5.78
N VAL A 422 -16.44 -17.20 -6.54
CA VAL A 422 -17.16 -16.06 -5.99
C VAL A 422 -18.65 -16.31 -5.93
N VAL A 423 -19.27 -16.06 -4.78
CA VAL A 423 -20.73 -15.98 -4.63
C VAL A 423 -21.13 -14.52 -4.48
N ARG A 424 -21.90 -13.99 -5.43
CA ARG A 424 -22.55 -12.69 -5.33
C ARG A 424 -23.88 -12.83 -4.62
N LEU A 425 -24.13 -11.97 -3.63
CA LEU A 425 -25.37 -11.87 -2.87
C LEU A 425 -25.98 -10.48 -3.05
N ALA A 426 -27.31 -10.39 -3.16
CA ALA A 426 -28.01 -9.12 -3.06
C ALA A 426 -28.14 -8.70 -1.59
N ARG A 427 -27.67 -7.50 -1.25
CA ARG A 427 -27.74 -6.95 0.11
C ARG A 427 -29.10 -6.28 0.33
N CYS A 428 -29.81 -6.69 1.38
CA CYS A 428 -31.01 -6.01 1.84
C CYS A 428 -30.64 -4.81 2.72
N ALA A 429 -31.29 -3.66 2.50
CA ALA A 429 -30.97 -2.42 3.22
C ALA A 429 -31.12 -2.56 4.75
N ASN A 430 -30.05 -2.27 5.50
CA ASN A 430 -30.09 -2.13 6.95
C ASN A 430 -29.38 -0.82 7.39
N PRO A 431 -30.10 0.31 7.44
CA PRO A 431 -29.52 1.62 7.73
C PRO A 431 -29.15 1.85 9.21
N GLY A 432 -29.32 0.86 10.10
CA GLY A 432 -29.07 1.00 11.55
C GLY A 432 -27.85 0.27 12.07
N ALA A 433 -26.97 -0.22 11.19
CA ALA A 433 -25.78 -0.98 11.57
C ALA A 433 -24.73 -0.10 12.29
N PRO A 434 -24.09 -0.60 13.36
CA PRO A 434 -22.98 0.11 13.97
C PRO A 434 -21.81 0.19 12.99
N ILE A 435 -21.19 1.37 12.89
CA ILE A 435 -19.99 1.58 12.07
C ILE A 435 -18.78 1.27 12.94
N VAL A 436 -17.94 0.35 12.47
CA VAL A 436 -16.67 -0.01 13.13
C VAL A 436 -15.53 0.67 12.38
N GLU A 437 -14.79 1.55 13.05
CA GLU A 437 -13.57 2.18 12.54
C GLU A 437 -12.37 1.58 13.26
N TRP A 438 -11.40 1.07 12.50
CA TRP A 438 -10.07 0.79 13.01
C TRP A 438 -9.18 2.02 12.80
N ARG A 439 -8.29 2.27 13.76
CA ARG A 439 -7.30 3.33 13.67
C ARG A 439 -5.98 2.84 14.22
N ASN A 440 -4.96 2.87 13.35
CA ASN A 440 -3.62 2.46 13.73
C ASN A 440 -3.04 3.40 14.79
N ASP A 441 -2.15 2.90 15.62
CA ASP A 441 -1.42 3.68 16.61
C ASP A 441 -0.40 4.65 15.97
N THR A 442 -0.07 4.45 14.69
CA THR A 442 0.70 5.40 13.86
C THR A 442 -0.12 6.57 13.30
N ASP A 443 -1.44 6.61 13.52
CA ASP A 443 -2.28 7.73 13.08
C ASP A 443 -1.86 9.04 13.75
N VAL A 444 -1.83 10.14 12.99
CA VAL A 444 -1.36 11.45 13.46
C VAL A 444 -2.09 11.98 14.71
N ARG A 445 -3.31 11.49 14.97
CA ARG A 445 -4.08 11.85 16.17
C ARG A 445 -3.51 11.22 17.44
N PHE A 446 -2.69 10.17 17.32
CA PHE A 446 -1.93 9.64 18.44
C PHE A 446 -0.79 10.58 18.80
N VAL A 447 -0.70 10.90 20.09
CA VAL A 447 0.38 11.67 20.67
C VAL A 447 0.97 10.86 21.81
N TYR A 448 2.29 10.65 21.74
CA TYR A 448 3.05 9.89 22.71
C TYR A 448 3.87 10.82 23.59
N GLY A 449 3.88 10.54 24.90
CA GLY A 449 4.75 11.18 25.87
C GLY A 449 5.60 10.14 26.58
N GLY A 450 6.90 10.41 26.67
CA GLY A 450 7.88 9.45 27.21
C GLY A 450 8.73 8.80 26.11
N GLU A 451 9.22 7.59 26.38
CA GLU A 451 10.10 6.82 25.52
C GLU A 451 9.33 5.62 24.93
N TRP A 452 8.78 5.83 23.73
CA TRP A 452 8.11 4.79 22.95
C TRP A 452 8.99 4.35 21.78
N VAL A 453 8.99 3.05 21.51
CA VAL A 453 9.66 2.44 20.38
C VAL A 453 8.60 1.95 19.41
N TYR A 454 8.69 2.39 18.16
CA TYR A 454 7.88 1.89 17.06
C TYR A 454 8.64 0.81 16.29
N ASP A 455 8.01 -0.34 16.09
CA ASP A 455 8.54 -1.44 15.30
C ASP A 455 7.43 -2.10 14.46
N PHE A 456 7.86 -2.86 13.46
CA PHE A 456 6.97 -3.43 12.45
C PHE A 456 7.59 -4.67 11.77
N LEU A 457 6.74 -5.42 11.07
CA LEU A 457 7.06 -6.62 10.30
C LEU A 457 8.11 -6.33 9.22
N SER A 458 9.12 -7.18 9.15
CA SER A 458 10.19 -7.07 8.17
C SER A 458 10.84 -8.43 7.94
N GLU A 459 11.82 -8.48 7.02
CA GLU A 459 12.65 -9.66 6.78
C GLU A 459 13.23 -10.30 8.07
N HIS A 460 13.49 -9.50 9.11
CA HIS A 460 14.15 -9.95 10.34
C HIS A 460 13.26 -9.96 11.59
N ARG A 461 12.01 -9.51 11.47
CA ARG A 461 11.08 -9.41 12.60
C ARG A 461 9.69 -9.85 12.19
N SER A 462 9.24 -10.97 12.78
CA SER A 462 7.98 -11.63 12.45
C SER A 462 6.96 -11.61 13.61
N GLU A 463 7.35 -11.11 14.79
CA GLU A 463 6.53 -11.03 16.00
C GLU A 463 5.30 -10.11 15.86
N PHE A 464 5.31 -9.23 14.85
CA PHE A 464 4.20 -8.33 14.48
C PHE A 464 3.17 -8.99 13.56
N HIS A 465 3.40 -10.25 13.15
CA HIS A 465 2.45 -10.98 12.31
C HIS A 465 1.09 -11.12 13.02
N GLY A 466 0.05 -10.53 12.43
CA GLY A 466 -1.29 -10.50 13.02
C GLY A 466 -1.61 -9.26 13.86
N ASN A 467 -0.65 -8.36 14.14
CA ASN A 467 -0.98 -7.00 14.58
C ASN A 467 -1.72 -6.25 13.46
N TYR A 468 -2.49 -5.22 13.81
CA TYR A 468 -3.09 -4.33 12.84
C TYR A 468 -2.00 -3.58 12.07
N GLU A 469 -2.08 -3.58 10.74
CA GLU A 469 -1.03 -3.04 9.86
C GLU A 469 0.42 -3.56 10.08
N TYR A 470 0.59 -4.64 10.85
CA TYR A 470 1.88 -5.29 11.14
C TYR A 470 2.88 -4.45 11.91
N ASP A 471 2.40 -3.50 12.70
CA ASP A 471 3.24 -2.64 13.51
C ASP A 471 2.74 -2.56 14.96
N SER A 472 3.45 -1.79 15.78
CA SER A 472 3.06 -1.46 17.16
C SER A 472 3.99 -0.41 17.76
N HIS A 473 3.55 0.22 18.84
CA HIS A 473 4.39 0.99 19.76
C HIS A 473 4.51 0.33 21.12
N THR A 474 5.74 0.22 21.62
CA THR A 474 6.08 -0.38 22.91
C THR A 474 6.78 0.62 23.83
N THR A 475 6.48 0.58 25.12
CA THR A 475 7.28 1.27 26.16
C THR A 475 7.51 0.38 27.38
N ALA A 476 8.70 0.52 27.97
CA ALA A 476 9.09 -0.14 29.22
C ALA A 476 8.99 0.76 30.46
N ARG A 477 8.75 2.07 30.29
CA ARG A 477 8.90 3.06 31.36
C ARG A 477 7.57 3.45 31.99
N ASP A 478 7.42 3.18 33.27
CA ASP A 478 6.22 3.58 34.02
C ASP A 478 6.06 5.11 34.00
N GLY A 479 4.82 5.57 33.79
CA GLY A 479 4.47 6.98 33.60
C GLY A 479 4.50 7.45 32.14
N ASP A 480 5.06 6.68 31.21
CA ASP A 480 4.89 6.94 29.79
C ASP A 480 3.43 6.79 29.39
N TRP A 481 3.01 7.59 28.42
CA TRP A 481 1.60 7.65 28.03
C TRP A 481 1.42 7.87 26.53
N CYS A 482 0.27 7.47 26.02
CA CYS A 482 -0.21 7.88 24.71
C CYS A 482 -1.65 8.41 24.83
N ARG A 483 -2.08 9.22 23.87
CA ARG A 483 -3.46 9.69 23.78
C ARG A 483 -3.92 9.84 22.34
N THR A 484 -5.21 9.71 22.11
CA THR A 484 -5.87 9.99 20.83
C THR A 484 -7.28 10.51 21.05
N THR A 485 -7.81 11.28 20.09
CA THR A 485 -9.21 11.74 20.14
C THR A 485 -10.07 10.99 19.14
N PHE A 486 -11.28 10.62 19.52
CA PHE A 486 -12.21 9.90 18.65
C PHE A 486 -13.65 10.41 18.81
N GLU A 487 -14.50 10.04 17.87
CA GLU A 487 -15.95 10.23 17.98
C GLU A 487 -16.62 8.87 17.92
N GLY A 488 -17.52 8.54 18.85
CA GLY A 488 -18.22 7.27 18.85
C GLY A 488 -18.82 6.85 20.19
N ASP A 489 -19.52 5.73 20.18
CA ASP A 489 -20.23 5.17 21.33
C ASP A 489 -19.38 4.25 22.19
N VAL A 490 -18.35 3.61 21.63
CA VAL A 490 -17.46 2.70 22.34
C VAL A 490 -16.06 2.80 21.73
N VAL A 491 -15.03 2.72 22.58
CA VAL A 491 -13.65 2.51 22.15
C VAL A 491 -13.06 1.27 22.80
N GLU A 492 -12.30 0.53 22.01
CA GLU A 492 -11.49 -0.61 22.43
C GLU A 492 -10.02 -0.32 22.16
N VAL A 493 -9.18 -0.65 23.13
CA VAL A 493 -7.72 -0.60 23.01
C VAL A 493 -7.25 -1.98 22.58
N ILE A 494 -6.55 -2.04 21.46
CA ILE A 494 -6.05 -3.26 20.85
C ILE A 494 -4.53 -3.30 20.95
N GLY A 495 -4.00 -4.47 21.28
CA GLY A 495 -2.58 -4.73 21.32
C GLY A 495 -2.30 -6.21 21.54
N PRO A 496 -1.03 -6.62 21.43
CA PRO A 496 -0.65 -7.99 21.72
C PRO A 496 -0.58 -8.21 23.22
N VAL A 497 -0.77 -9.46 23.60
CA VAL A 497 -0.46 -9.95 24.95
C VAL A 497 0.76 -10.85 24.88
N GLY A 498 1.54 -10.96 25.95
CA GLY A 498 2.69 -11.86 26.03
C GLY A 498 3.33 -11.89 27.42
N PRO A 499 4.40 -12.71 27.61
CA PRO A 499 4.99 -12.94 28.93
C PRO A 499 5.64 -11.70 29.57
N GLU A 500 6.02 -10.73 28.75
CA GLU A 500 6.61 -9.45 29.17
C GLU A 500 5.55 -8.38 29.47
N GLY A 501 4.27 -8.71 29.23
CA GLY A 501 3.16 -7.78 29.35
C GLY A 501 3.01 -7.17 30.73
N GLY A 502 2.84 -5.86 30.73
CA GLY A 502 2.59 -5.02 31.88
C GLY A 502 1.19 -4.44 31.88
N ARG A 503 0.97 -3.47 32.78
CA ARG A 503 -0.33 -2.85 33.02
C ARG A 503 -0.28 -1.37 32.70
N ALA A 504 -1.44 -0.84 32.28
CA ALA A 504 -1.64 0.57 32.09
C ALA A 504 -3.03 1.01 32.55
N ASP A 505 -3.12 2.22 33.07
CA ASP A 505 -4.38 2.89 33.33
C ASP A 505 -4.96 3.41 32.02
N VAL A 506 -6.27 3.24 31.84
CA VAL A 506 -7.01 3.73 30.68
C VAL A 506 -8.01 4.78 31.14
N LEU A 507 -7.85 5.99 30.62
CA LEU A 507 -8.69 7.14 30.91
C LEU A 507 -9.50 7.53 29.67
N ILE A 508 -10.76 7.89 29.87
CA ILE A 508 -11.62 8.54 28.87
C ILE A 508 -12.00 9.91 29.43
N ASP A 509 -11.75 10.98 28.69
CA ASP A 509 -12.04 12.37 29.09
C ASP A 509 -11.46 12.74 30.47
N ASN A 510 -10.22 12.27 30.72
CA ASN A 510 -9.50 12.40 31.99
C ASN A 510 -10.14 11.67 33.20
N ILE A 511 -11.09 10.78 32.96
CA ILE A 511 -11.69 9.91 33.99
C ILE A 511 -11.09 8.51 33.85
N LEU A 512 -10.56 7.95 34.94
CA LEU A 512 -10.08 6.57 34.97
C LEU A 512 -11.23 5.59 34.76
N MET A 513 -11.21 4.87 33.64
CA MET A 513 -12.25 3.90 33.28
C MET A 513 -11.85 2.47 33.61
N GLY A 514 -10.56 2.18 33.75
CA GLY A 514 -10.06 0.87 34.14
C GLY A 514 -8.57 0.69 33.87
N GLN A 515 -8.11 -0.54 33.92
CA GLN A 515 -6.74 -0.93 33.56
C GLN A 515 -6.76 -1.93 32.41
N MET A 516 -5.78 -1.81 31.53
CA MET A 516 -5.45 -2.83 30.55
C MET A 516 -4.26 -3.67 31.02
N ASP A 517 -4.18 -4.93 30.58
CA ASP A 517 -3.13 -5.88 30.94
C ASP A 517 -2.64 -6.60 29.67
N ASN A 518 -1.36 -6.40 29.33
CA ASN A 518 -0.71 -7.06 28.21
C ASN A 518 -0.19 -8.47 28.59
N PHE A 519 -0.37 -8.96 29.81
CA PHE A 519 0.22 -10.24 30.21
C PHE A 519 -0.54 -11.46 29.66
N ALA A 520 0.21 -12.40 29.09
CA ALA A 520 -0.22 -13.78 28.84
C ALA A 520 0.97 -14.73 28.85
N SER A 521 0.73 -16.03 29.07
CA SER A 521 1.82 -17.04 29.04
C SER A 521 2.45 -17.22 27.65
N GLU A 522 1.74 -16.84 26.60
CA GLU A 522 2.17 -16.94 25.20
C GLU A 522 1.78 -15.68 24.45
N ARG A 523 2.58 -15.30 23.44
CA ARG A 523 2.28 -14.12 22.61
C ARG A 523 1.04 -14.38 21.75
N ARG A 524 0.07 -13.48 21.81
CA ARG A 524 -1.07 -13.45 20.90
C ARG A 524 -1.32 -12.01 20.49
N ASN A 525 -1.35 -11.79 19.18
CA ASN A 525 -1.51 -10.46 18.60
C ASN A 525 -2.99 -10.08 18.48
N ARG A 526 -3.26 -8.78 18.34
CA ARG A 526 -4.61 -8.20 18.14
C ARG A 526 -5.65 -8.65 19.17
N GLN A 527 -5.35 -8.45 20.46
CA GLN A 527 -6.27 -8.73 21.56
C GLN A 527 -6.96 -7.45 22.03
N VAL A 528 -8.22 -7.56 22.47
CA VAL A 528 -8.90 -6.45 23.15
C VAL A 528 -8.36 -6.35 24.57
N LEU A 529 -7.51 -5.36 24.81
CA LEU A 529 -6.89 -5.11 26.11
C LEU A 529 -7.82 -4.33 27.05
N PHE A 530 -8.70 -3.50 26.48
CA PHE A 530 -9.68 -2.71 27.21
C PHE A 530 -10.89 -2.36 26.33
N ARG A 531 -12.07 -2.20 26.94
CA ARG A 531 -13.32 -1.72 26.30
C ARG A 531 -14.03 -0.72 27.21
N SER A 532 -14.36 0.47 26.70
CA SER A 532 -14.87 1.60 27.50
C SER A 532 -16.26 1.43 28.10
N GLY A 533 -17.06 0.48 27.61
CA GLY A 533 -18.51 0.54 27.76
C GLY A 533 -19.11 1.67 26.91
N ARG A 534 -20.41 1.94 27.09
CA ARG A 534 -21.16 2.92 26.28
C ARG A 534 -20.87 4.36 26.72
N LEU A 535 -20.51 5.21 25.76
CA LEU A 535 -20.15 6.62 25.91
C LEU A 535 -21.24 7.60 25.42
N TYR A 536 -22.31 7.09 24.78
CA TYR A 536 -23.46 7.85 24.29
C TYR A 536 -23.13 8.85 23.16
N GLY A 537 -22.09 8.55 22.39
CA GLY A 537 -21.64 9.33 21.24
C GLY A 537 -20.95 10.64 21.62
N GLY A 538 -20.55 11.39 20.58
CA GLY A 538 -19.81 12.63 20.74
C GLY A 538 -18.29 12.41 20.68
N ARG A 539 -17.55 13.49 20.94
CA ARG A 539 -16.08 13.52 20.86
C ARG A 539 -15.48 13.24 22.24
N HIS A 540 -14.53 12.31 22.27
CA HIS A 540 -13.84 11.86 23.47
C HIS A 540 -12.31 11.88 23.29
N GLU A 541 -11.57 11.93 24.40
CA GLU A 541 -10.12 11.68 24.46
C GLU A 541 -9.86 10.36 25.19
N LEU A 542 -9.19 9.42 24.53
CA LEU A 542 -8.60 8.23 25.13
C LEU A 542 -7.16 8.54 25.55
N LYS A 543 -6.78 8.18 26.78
CA LYS A 543 -5.40 8.25 27.26
C LYS A 543 -5.01 6.96 27.98
N VAL A 544 -3.86 6.41 27.62
CA VAL A 544 -3.27 5.20 28.23
C VAL A 544 -1.98 5.59 28.93
N ILE A 545 -1.78 5.15 30.17
CA ILE A 545 -0.60 5.48 30.99
C ILE A 545 -0.02 4.19 31.59
N LYS A 546 1.24 3.85 31.28
CA LYS A 546 1.89 2.67 31.83
C LYS A 546 2.03 2.79 33.36
N THR A 547 1.65 1.75 34.08
CA THR A 547 1.69 1.73 35.56
C THR A 547 2.53 0.60 36.17
N GLY A 548 2.85 -0.46 35.42
CA GLY A 548 3.74 -1.51 35.92
C GLY A 548 4.02 -2.62 34.91
N GLY A 549 4.75 -3.65 35.34
CA GLY A 549 5.23 -4.76 34.49
C GLY A 549 6.43 -4.39 33.61
N GLN A 550 6.88 -5.30 32.75
CA GLN A 550 8.08 -5.05 31.93
C GLN A 550 7.78 -4.08 30.78
N THR A 551 6.81 -4.39 29.92
CA THR A 551 6.44 -3.56 28.77
C THR A 551 4.93 -3.46 28.59
N ILE A 552 4.45 -2.35 28.03
CA ILE A 552 3.12 -2.33 27.39
C ILE A 552 3.33 -2.14 25.90
N GLU A 553 2.49 -2.78 25.10
CA GLU A 553 2.50 -2.70 23.64
C GLU A 553 1.09 -2.35 23.17
N LEU A 554 0.99 -1.32 22.33
CA LEU A 554 -0.23 -0.84 21.69
C LEU A 554 -0.12 -1.06 20.18
N ASP A 555 -1.26 -1.33 19.56
CA ASP A 555 -1.34 -1.68 18.14
C ASP A 555 -2.39 -0.80 17.45
N ALA A 556 -3.62 -0.77 17.98
CA ALA A 556 -4.70 0.02 17.37
C ALA A 556 -5.77 0.41 18.38
N VAL A 557 -6.68 1.27 17.94
CA VAL A 557 -7.99 1.43 18.58
C VAL A 557 -9.11 1.05 17.62
N ARG A 558 -10.14 0.41 18.16
CA ARG A 558 -11.38 0.12 17.45
C ARG A 558 -12.51 0.96 18.02
N ILE A 559 -13.14 1.75 17.17
CA ILE A 559 -14.20 2.70 17.54
C ILE A 559 -15.51 2.21 16.93
N ILE A 560 -16.57 2.20 17.75
CA ILE A 560 -17.91 1.75 17.34
C ILE A 560 -18.84 2.96 17.41
N ARG A 561 -19.58 3.24 16.33
CA ARG A 561 -20.50 4.37 16.18
C ARG A 561 -21.89 3.94 15.77
#